data_AF-A0A1S3DK79-F1
#
_entry.id   AF-A0A1S3DK79-F1
#
_cell.length_a   1.000
_cell.length_b   1.000
_cell.length_c   1.000
_cell.angle_alpha   90.00
_cell.angle_beta   90.00
_cell.angle_gamma   90.00
#
_symmetry.space_group_name_H-M   'P 1'
#
loop_
_entity.id
_entity.type
_entity.pdbx_description
1 polymer ?
#
loop_
_entity_poly.entity_id
_entity_poly.type
_entity_poly.pdbx_seq_one_letter_code
_entity_poly.pdbx_strand_id
1 'polypeptide(L)'
;NTPRISLCQCVSQAVQLLLPLSPLSPLLQDILSSEKSSSLSQSKSVLELWLWGPENVNINEDKQLALQRWLDLDRATCLHSLVCSRPPHLSPQDYAHLLFLVRTNSKNLMDASNILASHS
;
A
#
# COMPACT_ATOMS: atom_id res chain seq x y z
N ASN A 1 -30.82 -4.54 -18.68
CA ASN A 1 -30.32 -4.48 -17.29
C ASN A 1 -28.88 -4.92 -17.25
N THR A 2 -27.93 -3.99 -17.20
CA THR A 2 -26.54 -4.30 -16.87
C THR A 2 -26.46 -4.66 -15.38
N PRO A 3 -25.83 -5.78 -15.00
CA PRO A 3 -25.67 -6.12 -13.59
C PRO A 3 -24.83 -5.04 -12.89
N ARG A 4 -25.28 -4.59 -11.71
CA ARG A 4 -24.50 -3.68 -10.86
C ARG A 4 -23.42 -4.49 -10.17
N ILE A 5 -22.17 -4.31 -10.60
CA ILE A 5 -20.99 -4.85 -9.95
C ILE A 5 -20.49 -3.88 -8.87
N SER A 6 -20.09 -4.39 -7.72
CA SER A 6 -19.49 -3.59 -6.65
C SER A 6 -18.07 -3.16 -7.05
N LEU A 7 -17.55 -2.10 -6.42
CA LEU A 7 -16.14 -1.73 -6.60
C LEU A 7 -15.19 -2.83 -6.11
N CYS A 8 -15.56 -3.57 -5.05
CA CYS A 8 -14.77 -4.70 -4.58
C CYS A 8 -14.68 -5.80 -5.63
N GLN A 9 -15.79 -6.11 -6.32
CA GLN A 9 -15.83 -7.07 -7.43
C GLN A 9 -14.99 -6.59 -8.62
N CYS A 10 -15.07 -5.30 -8.98
CA CYS A 10 -14.23 -4.72 -10.03
C CYS A 10 -12.74 -4.89 -9.71
N VAL A 11 -12.33 -4.58 -8.47
CA VAL A 11 -10.92 -4.69 -8.05
C VAL A 11 -10.52 -6.16 -7.94
N SER A 12 -11.38 -7.03 -7.44
CA SER A 12 -11.14 -8.47 -7.36
C SER A 12 -10.82 -9.05 -8.75
N GLN A 13 -11.62 -8.70 -9.76
CA GLN A 13 -11.36 -9.11 -11.14
C GLN A 13 -10.05 -8.51 -11.68
N ALA A 14 -9.77 -7.24 -11.39
CA ALA A 14 -8.53 -6.59 -11.81
C ALA A 14 -7.29 -7.26 -11.17
N VAL A 15 -7.35 -7.66 -9.91
CA VAL A 15 -6.28 -8.40 -9.21
C VAL A 15 -6.02 -9.75 -9.89
N GLN A 16 -7.07 -10.49 -10.27
CA GLN A 16 -6.90 -11.76 -10.98
C GLN A 16 -6.25 -11.57 -12.36
N LEU A 17 -6.58 -10.49 -13.06
CA LEU A 17 -6.05 -10.20 -14.40
C LEU A 17 -4.61 -9.65 -14.37
N LEU A 18 -4.31 -8.75 -13.44
CA LEU A 18 -3.06 -8.00 -13.41
C LEU A 18 -1.99 -8.64 -12.50
N LEU A 19 -2.41 -9.37 -11.48
CA LEU A 19 -1.52 -9.95 -10.46
C LEU A 19 -1.73 -11.48 -10.30
N PRO A 20 -1.85 -12.28 -11.39
CA PRO A 20 -2.24 -13.69 -11.28
C PRO A 20 -1.25 -14.57 -10.51
N LEU A 21 0.04 -14.20 -10.51
CA LEU A 21 1.12 -14.95 -9.85
C LEU A 21 1.66 -14.24 -8.60
N SER A 22 1.07 -13.12 -8.21
CA SER A 22 1.54 -12.38 -7.04
C SER A 22 1.16 -13.13 -5.76
N PRO A 23 2.07 -13.29 -4.79
CA PRO A 23 1.73 -13.85 -3.48
C PRO A 23 0.70 -13.01 -2.73
N LEU A 24 0.50 -11.74 -3.10
CA LEU A 24 -0.56 -10.90 -2.55
C LEU A 24 -1.96 -11.22 -3.06
N SER A 25 -2.07 -11.87 -4.23
CA SER A 25 -3.36 -12.04 -4.90
C SER A 25 -4.39 -12.75 -4.00
N PRO A 26 -4.08 -13.88 -3.34
CA PRO A 26 -5.03 -14.54 -2.44
C PRO A 26 -5.50 -13.65 -1.27
N LEU A 27 -4.57 -12.92 -0.64
CA LEU A 27 -4.90 -11.99 0.46
C LEU A 27 -5.83 -10.87 -0.01
N LEU A 28 -5.55 -10.27 -1.17
CA LEU A 28 -6.40 -9.21 -1.72
C LEU A 28 -7.79 -9.75 -2.07
N GLN A 29 -7.88 -10.96 -2.61
CA GLN A 29 -9.17 -11.61 -2.85
C GLN A 29 -9.95 -11.81 -1.55
N ASP A 30 -9.30 -12.27 -0.49
CA ASP A 30 -9.94 -12.48 0.82
C ASP A 30 -10.50 -11.16 1.37
N ILE A 31 -9.69 -10.10 1.42
CA ILE A 31 -10.12 -8.77 1.88
C ILE A 31 -11.33 -8.27 1.05
N LEU A 32 -11.25 -8.36 -0.28
CA LEU A 32 -12.28 -7.86 -1.19
C LEU A 32 -13.58 -8.66 -1.12
N SER A 33 -13.50 -9.97 -0.84
CA SER A 33 -14.68 -10.84 -0.71
C SER A 33 -15.59 -10.46 0.46
N SER A 34 -15.04 -9.77 1.48
CA SER A 34 -15.81 -9.35 2.65
C SER A 34 -16.81 -8.21 2.37
N GLU A 35 -16.67 -7.49 1.24
CA GLU A 35 -17.59 -6.41 0.81
C GLU A 35 -17.87 -5.35 1.89
N LYS A 36 -16.91 -5.11 2.80
CA LYS A 36 -17.02 -4.10 3.85
C LYS A 36 -16.64 -2.73 3.28
N SER A 37 -17.12 -1.67 3.93
CA SER A 37 -16.73 -0.29 3.61
C SER A 37 -15.22 -0.05 3.72
N SER A 38 -14.50 -0.87 4.50
CA SER A 38 -13.04 -0.84 4.64
C SER A 38 -12.27 -1.72 3.67
N SER A 39 -12.91 -2.64 2.94
CA SER A 39 -12.21 -3.65 2.14
C SER A 39 -11.30 -3.03 1.08
N LEU A 40 -11.79 -2.00 0.38
CA LEU A 40 -11.00 -1.28 -0.62
C LEU A 40 -9.83 -0.51 -0.01
N SER A 41 -10.03 0.16 1.14
CA SER A 41 -8.97 0.92 1.80
C SER A 41 -7.92 0.01 2.44
N GLN A 42 -8.32 -1.15 2.95
CA GLN A 42 -7.41 -2.19 3.45
C GLN A 42 -6.60 -2.81 2.30
N SER A 43 -7.27 -3.21 1.22
CA SER A 43 -6.59 -3.75 0.02
C SER A 43 -5.57 -2.77 -0.54
N LYS A 44 -5.95 -1.48 -0.61
CA LYS A 44 -5.05 -0.40 -1.00
C LYS A 44 -3.86 -0.31 -0.05
N SER A 45 -4.08 -0.19 1.25
CA SER A 45 -2.99 -0.03 2.24
C SER A 45 -2.01 -1.20 2.21
N VAL A 46 -2.51 -2.43 2.01
CA VAL A 46 -1.69 -3.64 1.85
C VAL A 46 -0.83 -3.57 0.59
N LEU A 47 -1.43 -3.20 -0.55
CA LEU A 47 -0.68 -3.01 -1.81
C LEU A 47 0.40 -1.92 -1.67
N GLU A 48 0.06 -0.78 -1.07
CA GLU A 48 0.99 0.33 -0.87
C GLU A 48 2.15 -0.08 0.05
N LEU A 49 1.87 -0.80 1.16
CA LEU A 49 2.90 -1.31 2.05
C LEU A 49 3.78 -2.36 1.36
N TRP A 50 3.23 -3.22 0.51
CA TRP A 50 4.03 -4.22 -0.19
C TRP A 50 4.92 -3.59 -1.28
N LEU A 51 4.45 -2.52 -1.94
CA LEU A 51 5.20 -1.84 -2.99
C LEU A 51 6.31 -0.92 -2.45
N TRP A 52 6.03 -0.19 -1.37
CA TRP A 52 6.90 0.89 -0.90
C TRP A 52 7.23 0.80 0.59
N GLY A 53 6.72 -0.20 1.30
CA GLY A 53 6.98 -0.37 2.72
C GLY A 53 8.43 -0.76 3.03
N PRO A 54 8.82 -0.62 4.29
CA PRO A 54 10.13 -1.07 4.75
C PRO A 54 10.28 -2.59 4.64
N GLU A 55 11.38 -3.05 4.03
CA GLU A 55 11.70 -4.49 3.90
C GLU A 55 11.91 -5.17 5.26
N ASN A 56 12.49 -4.47 6.23
CA ASN A 56 12.81 -5.00 7.56
C ASN A 56 12.54 -3.95 8.65
N VAL A 57 11.33 -3.95 9.23
CA VAL A 57 11.07 -3.18 10.46
C VAL A 57 11.45 -4.05 11.63
N ASN A 58 12.45 -3.62 12.39
CA ASN A 58 12.91 -4.35 13.57
C ASN A 58 11.77 -4.45 14.60
N ILE A 59 11.33 -5.67 14.92
CA ILE A 59 10.13 -5.95 15.74
C ILE A 59 10.35 -5.62 17.24
N ASN A 60 11.60 -5.36 17.63
CA ASN A 60 12.00 -5.22 19.04
C ASN A 60 11.83 -3.80 19.62
N GLU A 61 11.61 -2.77 18.80
CA GLU A 61 11.20 -1.43 19.26
C GLU A 61 9.68 -1.27 19.15
N ASP A 62 9.11 -0.19 19.70
CA ASP A 62 7.73 0.21 19.43
C ASP A 62 7.53 0.30 17.90
N LYS A 63 6.95 -0.75 17.32
CA LYS A 63 6.87 -0.96 15.87
C LYS A 63 6.18 0.22 15.19
N GLN A 64 5.26 0.91 15.88
CA GLN A 64 4.58 2.07 15.30
C GLN A 64 5.51 3.27 15.24
N LEU A 65 6.31 3.49 16.28
CA LEU A 65 7.34 4.53 16.29
C LEU A 65 8.41 4.25 15.23
N ALA A 66 8.84 3.00 15.07
CA ALA A 66 9.79 2.61 14.02
C ALA A 66 9.23 2.89 12.62
N LEU A 67 7.96 2.55 12.36
CA LEU A 67 7.28 2.87 11.11
C LEU A 67 7.17 4.39 10.87
N GLN A 68 6.91 5.16 11.93
CA GLN A 68 6.88 6.63 11.84
C GLN A 68 8.24 7.18 11.41
N ARG A 69 9.32 6.75 12.08
CA ARG A 69 10.69 7.17 11.76
C ARG A 69 11.10 6.81 10.34
N TRP A 70 10.76 5.59 9.91
CA TRP A 70 11.02 5.14 8.54
C TRP A 70 10.29 6.04 7.53
N LEU A 71 9.02 6.34 7.77
CA LEU A 71 8.21 7.16 6.88
C LEU A 71 8.75 8.60 6.78
N ASP A 72 9.20 9.17 7.90
CA ASP A 72 9.78 10.51 7.93
C ASP A 72 11.12 10.56 7.17
N LEU A 73 11.93 9.50 7.27
CA LEU A 73 13.17 9.36 6.49
C LEU A 73 12.89 9.25 4.98
N ASP A 74 11.92 8.42 4.57
CA ASP A 74 11.61 8.22 3.16
C ASP A 74 11.03 9.49 2.52
N ARG A 75 10.19 10.23 3.26
CA ARG A 75 9.71 11.57 2.88
C ARG A 75 10.85 12.55 2.65
N ALA A 76 11.80 12.62 3.59
CA ALA A 76 12.95 13.52 3.48
C ALA A 76 13.84 13.14 2.28
N THR A 77 14.05 11.84 2.07
CA THR A 77 14.87 11.30 0.97
C THR A 77 14.23 11.60 -0.39
N CYS A 78 12.93 11.34 -0.53
CA CYS A 78 12.18 11.61 -1.75
C CYS A 78 12.17 13.11 -2.08
N LEU A 79 11.89 13.97 -1.09
CA LEU A 79 11.90 15.43 -1.27
C LEU A 79 13.30 15.93 -1.68
N HIS A 80 14.35 15.45 -1.02
CA HIS A 80 15.73 15.79 -1.36
C HIS A 80 16.05 15.41 -2.81
N SER A 81 15.72 14.18 -3.22
CA SER A 81 15.91 13.70 -4.58
C SER A 81 15.22 14.61 -5.61
N LEU A 82 13.98 15.02 -5.37
CA LEU A 82 13.23 15.91 -6.27
C LEU A 82 13.85 17.31 -6.37
N VAL A 83 14.29 17.86 -5.24
CA VAL A 83 14.94 19.19 -5.20
C VAL A 83 16.30 19.17 -5.91
N CYS A 84 17.05 18.08 -5.80
CA CYS A 84 18.37 17.95 -6.43
C CYS A 84 18.26 17.67 -7.93
N SER A 85 17.41 16.71 -8.32
CA SER A 85 17.28 16.28 -9.72
C SER A 85 16.42 17.22 -10.56
N ARG A 86 15.46 17.93 -9.96
CA ARG A 86 14.49 18.84 -10.63
C ARG A 86 13.97 18.23 -11.94
N PRO A 87 13.34 17.04 -11.87
CA PRO A 87 12.94 16.34 -13.07
C PRO A 87 11.90 17.18 -13.82
N PRO A 88 11.97 17.28 -15.16
CA PRO A 88 11.02 18.06 -15.94
C PRO A 88 9.61 17.47 -15.87
N HIS A 89 9.50 16.15 -15.63
CA HIS A 89 8.26 15.40 -15.49
C HIS A 89 8.41 14.32 -14.42
N LEU A 90 7.31 14.05 -13.69
CA LEU A 90 7.21 12.92 -12.76
C LEU A 90 6.69 11.68 -13.50
N SER A 91 7.32 10.53 -13.28
CA SER A 91 6.75 9.27 -13.77
C SER A 91 5.47 8.92 -13.00
N PRO A 92 4.55 8.11 -13.57
CA PRO A 92 3.37 7.65 -12.85
C PRO A 92 3.70 6.90 -11.55
N GLN A 93 4.83 6.18 -11.53
CA GLN A 93 5.31 5.45 -10.36
C GLN A 93 5.76 6.41 -9.26
N ASP A 94 6.57 7.42 -9.59
CA ASP A 94 7.03 8.42 -8.62
C ASP A 94 5.85 9.23 -8.07
N TYR A 95 4.89 9.58 -8.94
CA TYR A 95 3.67 10.26 -8.51
C TYR A 95 2.85 9.41 -7.53
N ALA A 96 2.70 8.11 -7.79
CA ALA A 96 1.98 7.20 -6.91
C ALA A 96 2.71 7.03 -5.56
N HIS A 97 4.03 6.88 -5.57
CA HIS A 97 4.85 6.80 -4.34
C HIS A 97 4.75 8.10 -3.53
N LEU A 98 4.82 9.27 -4.16
CA LEU A 98 4.60 10.56 -3.51
C LEU A 98 3.22 10.66 -2.86
N LEU A 99 2.16 10.24 -3.57
CA LEU A 99 0.82 10.20 -3.00
C LEU A 99 0.72 9.29 -1.78
N PHE A 100 1.37 8.13 -1.81
CA PHE A 100 1.49 7.25 -0.66
C PHE A 100 2.19 7.96 0.51
N LEU A 101 3.38 8.54 0.28
CA LEU A 101 4.15 9.21 1.32
C LEU A 101 3.39 10.37 1.96
N VAL A 102 2.63 11.14 1.18
CA VAL A 102 1.84 12.27 1.69
C VAL A 102 0.63 11.80 2.50
N ARG A 103 -0.04 10.71 2.08
CA ARG A 103 -1.33 10.30 2.66
C ARG A 103 -1.22 9.25 3.76
N THR A 104 -0.13 8.50 3.80
CA THR A 104 0.04 7.43 4.78
C THR A 104 0.53 7.95 6.14
N ASN A 105 0.37 7.14 7.17
CA ASN A 105 0.93 7.36 8.49
C ASN A 105 1.31 6.01 9.12
N SER A 106 2.04 6.07 10.24
CA SER A 106 2.51 4.88 10.95
C SER A 106 1.39 3.91 11.37
N LYS A 107 0.19 4.41 11.70
CA LYS A 107 -0.96 3.56 12.04
C LYS A 107 -1.45 2.79 10.81
N ASN A 108 -1.61 3.46 9.66
CA ASN A 108 -2.01 2.79 8.42
C ASN A 108 -1.02 1.68 8.01
N LEU A 109 0.28 1.96 8.11
CA LEU A 109 1.33 0.97 7.83
C LEU A 109 1.30 -0.19 8.84
N MET A 110 1.07 0.09 10.11
CA MET A 110 0.93 -0.93 11.15
C MET A 110 -0.25 -1.86 10.86
N ASP A 111 -1.43 -1.28 10.60
CA ASP A 111 -2.65 -2.04 10.32
C ASP A 111 -2.46 -2.93 9.09
N ALA A 112 -1.89 -2.39 8.01
CA ALA A 112 -1.57 -3.16 6.80
C ALA A 112 -0.53 -4.26 7.06
N SER A 113 0.50 -3.98 7.88
CA SER A 113 1.53 -4.96 8.24
C SER A 113 0.93 -6.12 9.04
N ASN A 114 0.00 -5.83 9.94
CA ASN A 114 -0.69 -6.87 10.71
C ASN A 114 -1.61 -7.72 9.84
N ILE A 115 -2.23 -7.13 8.80
CA ILE A 115 -3.01 -7.88 7.80
C ILE A 115 -2.10 -8.79 6.97
N LEU A 116 -0.94 -8.31 6.52
CA LEU A 116 0.04 -9.13 5.79
C LEU A 116 0.53 -10.30 6.64
N ALA A 117 0.88 -10.03 7.90
CA ALA A 117 1.40 -11.03 8.83
C ALA A 117 0.36 -12.10 9.22
N SER A 118 -0.94 -11.81 9.11
CA SER A 118 -1.99 -12.80 9.40
C SER A 118 -2.25 -13.77 8.23
N HIS A 119 -1.64 -13.52 7.07
CA HIS A 119 -1.80 -14.31 5.84
C HIS A 119 -0.50 -14.94 5.31
N SER A 120 0.61 -14.74 6.02
CA SER A 120 1.92 -15.35 5.78
C SER A 120 2.15 -16.55 6.69
#